data_AF-A0A7J6SG20-F1
#
_entry.id   AF-A0A7J6SG20-F1
#
_cell.length_a   1.000
_cell.length_b   1.000
_cell.length_c   1.000
_cell.angle_alpha   90.00
_cell.angle_beta   90.00
_cell.angle_gamma   90.00
#
_symmetry.space_group_name_H-M   'P 1'
#
loop_
_entity.id
_entity.type
_entity.pdbx_description
1 polymer ?
#
loop_
_entity_poly.entity_id
_entity_poly.type
_entity_poly.pdbx_seq_one_letter_code
_entity_poly.pdbx_strand_id
1 'polypeptide(L)'
;MRIFLVDNKLRAEPIRLELGDPDIRPPSPPPTYDQAGTRTNDRTTRVKKAMEGEHNRLVRYMMATVRDYMPPETWSKARLVKKIIIPQKKYPDVPFMAIIVGARGTNHKRLQMESGCRIEIRGKGINAMNQTIEEQNMPQHVHIEGDTEANLIKATALLEPLLDPTHPDFARARALGLEQLAVVNGYTTQLQHIRCGLCQAMGHHASQCPEFNNVEMSYKMADVKCEICGDKGHATIDCPQKGTAQQQSKEWREGAEERAKVDQEYADLINNLAEENDPLKTAAQGQQ
;
A
#
# COMPACT_ATOMS: atom_id res chain seq x y z
N MET A 1 -29.04 -24.59 30.78
CA MET A 1 -29.62 -23.38 31.42
C MET A 1 -28.98 -22.07 30.93
N ARG A 2 -27.65 -21.92 30.87
CA ARG A 2 -27.00 -20.64 30.50
C ARG A 2 -27.37 -20.09 29.10
N ILE A 3 -27.49 -20.96 28.09
CA ILE A 3 -27.87 -20.53 26.72
C ILE A 3 -29.27 -19.89 26.66
N PHE A 4 -30.25 -20.45 27.39
CA PHE A 4 -31.61 -19.93 27.47
C PHE A 4 -31.66 -18.56 28.17
N LEU A 5 -30.83 -18.35 29.19
CA LEU A 5 -30.74 -17.05 29.86
C LEU A 5 -30.18 -15.97 28.94
N VAL A 6 -29.13 -16.29 28.17
CA VAL A 6 -28.54 -15.35 27.20
C VAL A 6 -29.52 -15.06 26.07
N ASP A 7 -30.19 -16.08 25.53
CA ASP A 7 -31.21 -15.91 24.48
C ASP A 7 -32.40 -15.05 24.96
N ASN A 8 -32.91 -15.30 26.16
CA ASN A 8 -33.99 -14.48 26.74
C ASN A 8 -33.55 -13.02 26.95
N LYS A 9 -32.32 -12.80 27.44
CA LYS A 9 -31.74 -11.45 27.58
C LYS A 9 -31.53 -10.74 26.23
N LEU A 10 -31.24 -11.47 25.15
CA LEU A 10 -31.10 -10.90 23.80
C LEU A 10 -32.46 -10.54 23.16
N ARG A 11 -33.53 -11.27 23.50
CA ARG A 11 -34.90 -11.01 23.01
C ARG A 11 -35.64 -9.90 23.77
N ALA A 12 -35.22 -9.60 25.00
CA ALA A 12 -35.85 -8.54 25.80
C ALA A 12 -35.47 -7.15 25.27
N GLU A 13 -36.47 -6.36 24.85
CA GLU A 13 -36.31 -4.94 24.52
C GLU A 13 -36.93 -4.03 25.60
N PRO A 14 -36.19 -3.04 26.15
CA PRO A 14 -34.76 -2.79 25.98
C PRO A 14 -33.90 -3.84 26.71
N ILE A 15 -32.70 -4.12 26.19
CA ILE A 15 -31.74 -5.02 26.83
C ILE A 15 -31.47 -4.52 28.25
N ARG A 16 -31.93 -5.28 29.25
CA ARG A 16 -31.79 -4.92 30.66
C ARG A 16 -30.33 -5.09 31.07
N LEU A 17 -29.57 -4.02 30.94
CA LEU A 17 -28.20 -3.93 31.45
C LEU A 17 -28.28 -3.91 32.98
N GLU A 18 -27.86 -4.99 33.63
CA GLU A 18 -27.58 -4.94 35.06
C GLU A 18 -26.43 -3.94 35.26
N LEU A 19 -26.79 -2.74 35.67
CA LEU A 19 -25.88 -1.68 36.05
C LEU A 19 -25.31 -2.07 37.41
N GLY A 20 -24.25 -2.88 37.43
CA GLY A 20 -23.42 -2.97 38.63
C GLY A 20 -22.86 -1.58 39.00
N ASP A 21 -22.40 -1.43 40.24
CA ASP A 21 -21.95 -0.13 40.76
C ASP A 21 -20.94 0.54 39.81
N PRO A 22 -21.13 1.85 39.53
CA PRO A 22 -20.29 2.58 38.58
C PRO A 22 -18.80 2.58 38.98
N ASP A 23 -18.49 2.43 40.27
CA ASP A 23 -17.14 2.46 40.82
C ASP A 23 -16.34 1.16 40.62
N ILE A 24 -17.01 0.04 40.34
CA ILE A 24 -16.37 -1.28 40.11
C ILE A 24 -16.15 -1.51 38.60
N ARG A 25 -16.66 -0.61 37.76
CA ARG A 25 -16.69 -0.76 36.31
C ARG A 25 -15.40 -0.24 35.67
N PRO A 26 -14.77 -0.99 34.74
CA PRO A 26 -13.64 -0.48 33.98
C PRO A 26 -14.04 0.75 33.15
N PRO A 27 -13.12 1.71 32.93
CA PRO A 27 -13.40 2.91 32.16
C PRO A 27 -13.94 2.55 30.77
N SER A 28 -14.93 3.33 30.30
CA SER A 28 -15.52 3.07 28.98
C SER A 28 -14.49 3.34 27.88
N PRO A 29 -14.46 2.52 26.80
CA PRO A 29 -13.59 2.77 25.66
C PRO A 29 -13.93 4.11 24.99
N PRO A 30 -12.97 4.71 24.25
CA PRO A 30 -13.19 5.97 23.56
C PRO A 30 -14.34 5.85 22.55
N PRO A 31 -15.13 6.93 22.34
CA PRO A 31 -16.24 6.91 21.40
C PRO A 31 -15.75 6.73 19.97
N THR A 32 -16.46 5.90 19.20
CA THR A 32 -16.22 5.69 17.77
C THR A 32 -17.45 6.14 17.01
N TYR A 33 -17.23 6.86 15.92
CA TYR A 33 -18.29 7.43 15.08
C TYR A 33 -18.24 6.82 13.69
N ASP A 34 -19.39 6.69 13.04
CA ASP A 34 -19.47 6.34 11.63
C ASP A 34 -19.20 7.55 10.72
N GLN A 35 -19.22 7.32 9.40
CA GLN A 35 -19.08 8.38 8.40
C GLN A 35 -20.21 9.43 8.44
N ALA A 36 -21.37 9.07 9.03
CA ALA A 36 -22.51 9.96 9.21
C ALA A 36 -22.48 10.73 10.54
N GLY A 37 -21.43 10.55 11.36
CA GLY A 37 -21.27 11.22 12.65
C GLY A 37 -22.10 10.61 13.80
N THR A 38 -22.73 9.46 13.59
CA THR A 38 -23.47 8.74 14.64
C THR A 38 -22.52 7.88 15.48
N ARG A 39 -22.72 7.87 16.79
CA ARG A 39 -21.90 7.04 17.70
C ARG A 39 -22.25 5.57 17.51
N THR A 40 -21.29 4.77 17.08
CA THR A 40 -21.48 3.33 16.84
C THR A 40 -21.18 2.49 18.08
N ASN A 41 -20.29 3.00 18.94
CA ASN A 41 -19.79 2.29 20.11
C ASN A 41 -20.56 2.65 21.39
N ASP A 42 -21.89 2.47 21.37
CA ASP A 42 -22.72 2.61 22.56
C ASP A 42 -22.56 1.43 23.52
N ARG A 43 -22.78 1.68 24.82
CA ARG A 43 -22.69 0.62 25.85
C ARG A 43 -23.65 -0.52 25.55
N THR A 44 -24.89 -0.21 25.16
CA THR A 44 -25.93 -1.18 24.78
C THR A 44 -25.44 -2.03 23.61
N THR A 45 -24.91 -1.40 22.56
CA THR A 45 -24.35 -2.08 21.38
C THR A 45 -23.16 -2.97 21.73
N ARG A 46 -22.23 -2.51 22.59
CA ARG A 46 -21.10 -3.33 23.06
C ARG A 46 -21.56 -4.57 23.80
N VAL A 47 -22.48 -4.40 24.75
CA VAL A 47 -22.97 -5.51 25.57
C VAL A 47 -23.82 -6.47 24.74
N LYS A 48 -24.64 -5.97 23.81
CA LYS A 48 -25.37 -6.78 22.84
C LYS A 48 -24.41 -7.62 22.00
N LYS A 49 -23.39 -7.01 21.39
CA LYS A 49 -22.36 -7.71 20.59
C LYS A 49 -21.61 -8.77 21.42
N ALA A 50 -21.31 -8.48 22.69
CA ALA A 50 -20.70 -9.46 23.60
C ALA A 50 -21.64 -10.64 23.92
N MET A 51 -22.92 -10.36 24.18
CA MET A 51 -23.93 -11.39 24.42
C MET A 51 -24.21 -12.24 23.17
N GLU A 52 -24.25 -11.64 21.98
CA GLU A 52 -24.35 -12.35 20.70
C GLU A 52 -23.13 -13.26 20.46
N GLY A 53 -21.93 -12.78 20.79
CA GLY A 53 -20.70 -13.59 20.74
C GLY A 53 -20.75 -14.82 21.64
N GLU A 54 -21.17 -14.63 22.90
CA GLU A 54 -21.36 -15.73 23.86
C GLU A 54 -22.48 -16.68 23.43
N HIS A 55 -23.61 -16.16 22.95
CA HIS A 55 -24.71 -16.96 22.42
C HIS A 55 -24.23 -17.83 21.26
N ASN A 56 -23.52 -17.26 20.28
CA ASN A 56 -22.97 -18.01 19.15
C ASN A 56 -21.98 -19.10 19.59
N ARG A 57 -21.17 -18.83 20.61
CA ARG A 57 -20.25 -19.83 21.19
C ARG A 57 -21.03 -20.98 21.84
N LEU A 58 -22.06 -20.67 22.63
CA LEU A 58 -22.89 -21.67 23.30
C LEU A 58 -23.69 -22.51 22.30
N VAL A 59 -24.29 -21.90 21.28
CA VAL A 59 -25.01 -22.61 20.22
C VAL A 59 -24.08 -23.60 19.53
N ARG A 60 -22.87 -23.18 19.13
CA ARG A 60 -21.87 -24.08 18.52
C ARG A 60 -21.49 -25.24 19.45
N TYR A 61 -21.30 -24.97 20.74
CA TYR A 61 -20.99 -26.01 21.72
C TYR A 61 -22.15 -27.02 21.87
N MET A 62 -23.39 -26.53 21.91
CA MET A 62 -24.59 -27.37 22.00
C MET A 62 -24.76 -28.23 20.75
N MET A 63 -24.57 -27.67 19.55
CA MET A 63 -24.58 -28.41 18.28
C MET A 63 -23.53 -29.51 18.22
N ALA A 64 -22.37 -29.32 18.85
CA ALA A 64 -21.28 -30.31 18.86
C ALA A 64 -21.49 -31.40 19.92
N THR A 65 -22.09 -31.07 21.07
CA THR A 65 -22.15 -31.95 22.24
C THR A 65 -23.46 -32.75 22.31
N VAL A 66 -24.58 -32.13 21.98
CA VAL A 66 -25.92 -32.70 22.15
C VAL A 66 -26.42 -33.21 20.80
N ARG A 67 -26.68 -34.52 20.70
CA ARG A 67 -27.37 -35.12 19.54
C ARG A 67 -28.80 -34.56 19.48
N ASP A 68 -29.24 -34.17 18.29
CA ASP A 68 -30.57 -33.59 17.99
C ASP A 68 -30.81 -32.15 18.51
N TYR A 69 -29.77 -31.43 18.92
CA TYR A 69 -29.93 -29.99 19.21
C TYR A 69 -30.14 -29.19 17.91
N MET A 70 -31.33 -28.59 17.78
CA MET A 70 -31.64 -27.65 16.71
C MET A 70 -31.44 -26.21 17.21
N PRO A 71 -30.62 -25.39 16.53
CA PRO A 71 -30.48 -23.98 16.90
C PRO A 71 -31.81 -23.23 16.71
N PRO A 72 -32.03 -22.12 17.44
CA PRO A 72 -33.21 -21.28 17.27
C PRO A 72 -33.36 -20.78 15.82
N GLU A 73 -34.59 -20.63 15.32
CA GLU A 73 -34.86 -20.17 13.94
C GLU A 73 -34.29 -18.77 13.63
N THR A 74 -34.20 -17.91 14.65
CA THR A 74 -33.58 -16.59 14.56
C THR A 74 -32.05 -16.62 14.51
N TRP A 75 -31.44 -17.77 14.79
CA TRP A 75 -30.00 -17.91 14.84
C TRP A 75 -29.43 -18.21 13.45
N SER A 76 -28.53 -17.35 12.97
CA SER A 76 -27.74 -17.61 11.77
C SER A 76 -26.31 -17.98 12.14
N LYS A 77 -25.73 -18.96 11.43
CA LYS A 77 -24.34 -19.37 11.64
C LYS A 77 -23.41 -18.24 11.23
N ALA A 78 -22.94 -17.45 12.20
CA ALA A 78 -21.89 -16.47 11.97
C ALA A 78 -20.60 -17.19 11.51
N ARG A 79 -19.85 -16.59 10.58
CA ARG A 79 -18.53 -17.07 10.20
C ARG A 79 -17.53 -16.83 11.33
N LEU A 80 -16.62 -17.76 11.53
CA LEU A 80 -15.51 -17.60 12.48
C LEU A 80 -14.48 -16.67 11.84
N VAL A 81 -13.94 -15.74 12.61
CA VAL A 81 -12.99 -14.73 12.13
C VAL A 81 -11.70 -14.83 12.93
N LYS A 82 -10.56 -14.82 12.23
CA LYS A 82 -9.22 -14.71 12.83
C LYS A 82 -8.44 -13.61 12.12
N LYS A 83 -7.77 -12.77 12.92
CA LYS A 83 -6.96 -11.64 12.43
C LYS A 83 -5.50 -11.88 12.78
N ILE A 84 -4.62 -11.82 11.79
CA ILE A 84 -3.16 -11.98 11.95
C ILE A 84 -2.47 -10.68 11.53
N ILE A 85 -1.80 -10.02 12.47
CA ILE A 85 -1.13 -8.73 12.21
C ILE A 85 0.14 -8.97 11.38
N ILE A 86 0.36 -8.16 10.34
CA ILE A 86 1.55 -8.24 9.50
C ILE A 86 2.70 -7.50 10.22
N PRO A 87 3.88 -8.14 10.43
CA PRO A 87 4.96 -7.59 11.24
C PRO A 87 5.81 -6.52 10.51
N GLN A 88 5.18 -5.51 9.93
CA GLN A 88 5.86 -4.43 9.20
C GLN A 88 6.76 -3.58 10.09
N LYS A 89 6.42 -3.42 11.37
CA LYS A 89 7.26 -2.71 12.34
C LYS A 89 8.60 -3.42 12.57
N LYS A 90 8.62 -4.75 12.49
CA LYS A 90 9.82 -5.58 12.70
C LYS A 90 10.66 -5.68 11.42
N TYR A 91 9.99 -5.73 10.27
CA TYR A 91 10.61 -5.89 8.97
C TYR A 91 9.99 -4.90 7.95
N PRO A 92 10.37 -3.62 7.98
CA PRO A 92 9.78 -2.59 7.11
C PRO A 92 10.13 -2.77 5.63
N ASP A 93 11.32 -3.30 5.33
CA ASP A 93 11.81 -3.48 3.95
C ASP A 93 11.21 -4.70 3.24
N VAL A 94 10.42 -5.50 3.97
CA VAL A 94 9.92 -6.78 3.47
C VAL A 94 8.52 -6.61 2.86
N PRO A 95 8.33 -6.95 1.57
CA PRO A 95 7.04 -6.77 0.90
C PRO A 95 6.08 -7.94 1.17
N PHE A 96 5.62 -8.11 2.42
CA PHE A 96 4.71 -9.20 2.82
C PHE A 96 3.45 -9.29 1.95
N MET A 97 2.90 -8.14 1.56
CA MET A 97 1.72 -8.03 0.69
C MET A 97 1.94 -8.72 -0.65
N ALA A 98 3.08 -8.48 -1.29
CA ALA A 98 3.40 -9.06 -2.59
C ALA A 98 3.54 -10.59 -2.50
N ILE A 99 4.04 -11.10 -1.38
CA ILE A 99 4.24 -12.53 -1.14
C ILE A 99 2.91 -13.23 -0.88
N ILE A 100 2.05 -12.66 -0.04
CA ILE A 100 0.73 -13.23 0.28
C ILE A 100 -0.18 -13.19 -0.95
N VAL A 101 -0.20 -12.08 -1.69
CA VAL A 101 -1.07 -11.91 -2.86
C VAL A 101 -0.54 -12.72 -4.05
N GLY A 102 0.76 -12.62 -4.31
CA GLY A 102 1.42 -13.22 -5.47
C GLY A 102 1.10 -12.51 -6.80
N ALA A 103 1.74 -12.94 -7.88
CA ALA A 103 1.51 -12.40 -9.22
C ALA A 103 0.03 -12.58 -9.63
N ARG A 104 -0.65 -11.47 -9.98
CA ARG A 104 -2.09 -11.41 -10.32
C ARG A 104 -3.03 -12.06 -9.27
N GLY A 105 -2.62 -12.14 -8.01
CA GLY A 105 -3.43 -12.76 -6.96
C GLY A 105 -3.45 -14.30 -7.00
N THR A 106 -2.53 -14.94 -7.72
CA THR A 106 -2.48 -16.40 -7.84
C THR A 106 -2.26 -17.07 -6.48
N ASN A 107 -1.31 -16.55 -5.69
CA ASN A 107 -1.02 -17.12 -4.37
C ASN A 107 -2.19 -16.90 -3.40
N HIS A 108 -2.82 -15.73 -3.47
CA HIS A 108 -4.03 -15.44 -2.70
C HIS A 108 -5.16 -16.46 -2.96
N LYS A 109 -5.45 -16.72 -4.24
CA LYS A 109 -6.47 -17.71 -4.64
C LYS A 109 -6.11 -19.12 -4.17
N ARG A 110 -4.84 -19.50 -4.28
CA ARG A 110 -4.33 -20.78 -3.78
C ARG A 110 -4.54 -20.92 -2.28
N LEU A 111 -4.17 -19.90 -1.50
CA LEU A 111 -4.36 -19.88 -0.04
C LEU A 111 -5.84 -20.00 0.34
N GLN A 112 -6.74 -19.32 -0.36
CA GLN A 112 -8.18 -19.44 -0.13
C GLN A 112 -8.70 -20.85 -0.46
N MET A 113 -8.26 -21.43 -1.58
CA MET A 113 -8.67 -22.76 -2.01
C MET A 113 -8.17 -23.87 -1.06
N GLU A 114 -6.89 -23.84 -0.67
CA GLU A 114 -6.30 -24.85 0.21
C GLU A 114 -6.86 -24.79 1.64
N SER A 115 -7.12 -23.59 2.14
CA SER A 115 -7.67 -23.41 3.49
C SER A 115 -9.19 -23.57 3.55
N GLY A 116 -9.91 -23.39 2.44
CA GLY A 116 -11.36 -23.27 2.43
C GLY A 116 -11.86 -22.06 3.22
N CYS A 117 -11.01 -21.06 3.43
CA CYS A 117 -11.32 -19.82 4.13
C CYS A 117 -11.32 -18.64 3.15
N ARG A 118 -12.15 -17.64 3.45
CA ARG A 118 -12.06 -16.33 2.81
C ARG A 118 -10.94 -15.55 3.49
N ILE A 119 -9.87 -15.28 2.75
CA ILE A 119 -8.73 -14.49 3.21
C ILE A 119 -8.83 -13.12 2.58
N GLU A 120 -8.66 -12.06 3.35
CA GLU A 120 -8.60 -10.67 2.88
C GLU A 120 -7.50 -9.94 3.62
N ILE A 121 -6.92 -8.91 3.00
CA ILE A 121 -5.93 -8.06 3.67
C ILE A 121 -6.62 -6.74 3.99
N ARG A 122 -6.57 -6.34 5.25
CA ARG A 122 -7.22 -5.14 5.80
C ARG A 122 -6.22 -4.40 6.68
N GLY A 123 -6.61 -3.24 7.18
CA GLY A 123 -5.82 -2.39 8.05
C GLY A 123 -5.55 -1.00 7.49
N LYS A 124 -4.73 -0.24 8.20
CA LYS A 124 -4.35 1.13 7.84
C LYS A 124 -3.73 1.22 6.45
N GLY A 125 -4.26 2.11 5.61
CA GLY A 125 -3.78 2.36 4.25
C GLY A 125 -4.24 1.34 3.21
N ILE A 126 -5.07 0.37 3.60
CA ILE A 126 -5.71 -0.56 2.67
C ILE A 126 -7.19 -0.17 2.57
N ASN A 127 -7.67 0.08 1.36
CA ASN A 127 -9.07 0.38 1.11
C ASN A 127 -9.78 -0.91 0.69
N ALA A 128 -10.17 -1.73 1.66
CA ALA A 128 -11.00 -2.91 1.40
C ALA A 128 -12.50 -2.58 1.53
N MET A 129 -13.30 -3.07 0.59
CA MET A 129 -14.73 -2.69 0.44
C MET A 129 -15.58 -2.99 1.68
N ASN A 130 -15.26 -4.05 2.43
CA ASN A 130 -16.01 -4.49 3.62
C ASN A 130 -15.25 -4.22 4.93
N GLN A 131 -14.36 -3.22 4.94
CA GLN A 131 -13.54 -2.92 6.10
C GLN A 131 -14.26 -1.94 7.03
N THR A 132 -14.38 -2.34 8.29
CA THR A 132 -14.97 -1.48 9.33
C THR A 132 -14.01 -0.33 9.70
N ILE A 133 -14.55 0.77 10.22
CA ILE A 133 -13.74 1.93 10.68
C ILE A 133 -12.74 1.50 11.77
N GLU A 134 -13.16 0.60 12.66
CA GLU A 134 -12.28 -0.01 13.67
C GLU A 134 -11.08 -0.69 13.00
N GLU A 135 -11.32 -1.48 11.95
CA GLU A 135 -10.27 -2.18 11.20
C GLU A 135 -9.39 -1.24 10.37
N GLN A 136 -9.88 -0.08 9.93
CA GLN A 136 -9.06 0.94 9.25
C GLN A 136 -8.04 1.58 10.19
N ASN A 137 -8.37 1.68 11.47
CA ASN A 137 -7.47 2.19 12.50
C ASN A 137 -6.46 1.14 12.99
N MET A 138 -6.70 -0.15 12.73
CA MET A 138 -5.78 -1.22 13.07
C MET A 138 -4.57 -1.27 12.13
N PRO A 139 -3.40 -1.78 12.59
CA PRO A 139 -2.29 -2.11 11.71
C PRO A 139 -2.70 -3.04 10.57
N GLN A 140 -1.90 -3.07 9.50
CA GLN A 140 -2.13 -4.01 8.40
C GLN A 140 -2.16 -5.45 8.92
N HIS A 141 -3.21 -6.17 8.57
CA HIS A 141 -3.48 -7.52 9.05
C HIS A 141 -4.19 -8.35 7.99
N VAL A 142 -3.98 -9.66 8.05
CA VAL A 142 -4.73 -10.63 7.27
C VAL A 142 -5.98 -11.00 8.06
N HIS A 143 -7.14 -10.80 7.45
CA HIS A 143 -8.46 -11.14 7.96
C HIS A 143 -8.92 -12.45 7.33
N ILE A 144 -9.12 -13.47 8.15
CA ILE A 144 -9.46 -14.82 7.73
C ILE A 144 -10.86 -15.13 8.25
N GLU A 145 -11.78 -15.45 7.35
CA GLU A 145 -13.13 -15.91 7.68
C GLU A 145 -13.31 -17.37 7.26
N GLY A 146 -13.80 -18.21 8.17
CA GLY A 146 -14.02 -19.63 7.91
C GLY A 146 -15.27 -20.17 8.60
N ASP A 147 -15.79 -21.29 8.08
CA ASP A 147 -16.99 -21.94 8.62
C ASP A 147 -16.72 -22.90 9.79
N THR A 148 -15.48 -23.39 9.89
CA THR A 148 -15.02 -24.33 10.90
C THR A 148 -13.70 -23.87 11.50
N GLU A 149 -13.45 -24.25 12.75
CA GLU A 149 -12.20 -23.93 13.44
C GLU A 149 -11.00 -24.64 12.80
N ALA A 150 -11.20 -25.86 12.30
CA ALA A 150 -10.18 -26.60 11.55
C ALA A 150 -9.70 -25.83 10.31
N ASN A 151 -10.60 -25.20 9.55
CA ASN A 151 -10.23 -24.41 8.38
C ASN A 151 -9.43 -23.15 8.77
N LEU A 152 -9.78 -22.50 9.90
CA LEU A 152 -9.01 -21.37 10.43
C LEU A 152 -7.61 -21.78 10.88
N ILE A 153 -7.47 -22.94 11.53
CA ILE A 153 -6.16 -23.46 11.94
C ILE A 153 -5.30 -23.75 10.72
N LYS A 154 -5.87 -24.41 9.69
CA LYS A 154 -5.18 -24.64 8.41
C LYS A 154 -4.74 -23.34 7.74
N ALA A 155 -5.64 -22.36 7.63
CA ALA A 155 -5.33 -21.04 7.06
C ALA A 155 -4.19 -20.34 7.82
N THR A 156 -4.23 -20.41 9.16
CA THR A 156 -3.19 -19.83 10.02
C THR A 156 -1.84 -20.50 9.75
N ALA A 157 -1.79 -21.84 9.72
CA ALA A 157 -0.58 -22.59 9.50
C ALA A 157 0.06 -22.33 8.11
N LEU A 158 -0.75 -22.01 7.10
CA LEU A 158 -0.25 -21.63 5.77
C LEU A 158 0.28 -20.19 5.72
N LEU A 159 -0.27 -19.29 6.55
CA LEU A 159 0.06 -17.86 6.53
C LEU A 159 1.20 -17.47 7.47
N GLU A 160 1.31 -18.08 8.65
CA GLU A 160 2.38 -17.80 9.62
C GLU A 160 3.79 -17.91 9.01
N PRO A 161 4.12 -18.96 8.23
CA PRO A 161 5.43 -19.08 7.56
C PRO A 161 5.70 -17.97 6.53
N LEU A 162 4.66 -17.37 5.95
CA LEU A 162 4.79 -16.28 4.96
C LEU A 162 4.97 -14.90 5.63
N LEU A 163 4.80 -14.81 6.94
CA LEU A 163 4.96 -13.59 7.72
C LEU A 163 6.32 -13.53 8.45
N ASP A 164 7.12 -14.59 8.38
CA ASP A 164 8.46 -14.63 8.96
C ASP A 164 9.53 -14.70 7.85
N PRO A 165 10.32 -13.62 7.65
CA PRO A 165 11.39 -13.59 6.66
C PRO A 165 12.49 -14.64 6.87
N THR A 166 12.63 -15.18 8.09
CA THR A 166 13.66 -16.17 8.42
C THR A 166 13.24 -17.59 8.04
N HIS A 167 11.95 -17.82 7.79
CA HIS A 167 11.43 -19.14 7.47
C HIS A 167 11.78 -19.54 6.02
N PRO A 168 12.17 -20.79 5.74
CA PRO A 168 12.50 -21.24 4.38
C PRO A 168 11.33 -21.08 3.38
N ASP A 169 10.09 -21.23 3.84
CA ASP A 169 8.90 -21.05 3.00
C ASP A 169 8.72 -19.61 2.52
N PHE A 170 9.15 -18.64 3.32
CA PHE A 170 9.12 -17.24 2.93
C PHE A 170 10.00 -16.98 1.71
N ALA A 171 11.26 -17.45 1.77
CA ALA A 171 12.20 -17.33 0.67
C ALA A 171 11.69 -18.03 -0.59
N ARG A 172 11.11 -19.23 -0.43
CA ARG A 172 10.50 -20.01 -1.51
C ARG A 172 9.33 -19.28 -2.16
N ALA A 173 8.39 -18.76 -1.36
CA ALA A 173 7.22 -18.04 -1.86
C ALA A 173 7.61 -16.73 -2.55
N ARG A 174 8.63 -16.04 -2.03
CA ARG A 174 9.20 -14.84 -2.67
C ARG A 174 9.81 -15.15 -4.03
N ALA A 175 10.62 -16.20 -4.13
CA ALA A 175 11.25 -16.63 -5.38
C ALA A 175 10.21 -17.04 -6.43
N LEU A 176 9.25 -17.88 -6.03
CA LEU A 176 8.17 -18.32 -6.91
C LEU A 176 7.29 -17.15 -7.38
N GLY A 177 6.98 -16.21 -6.48
CA GLY A 177 6.21 -15.01 -6.82
C GLY A 177 6.91 -14.12 -7.84
N LEU A 178 8.24 -13.97 -7.73
CA LEU A 178 9.04 -13.20 -8.68
C LEU A 178 9.11 -13.88 -10.06
N GLU A 179 9.30 -15.20 -10.08
CA GLU A 179 9.31 -15.99 -11.31
C GLU A 179 7.95 -15.92 -12.03
N GLN A 180 6.85 -16.12 -11.28
CA GLN A 180 5.51 -16.01 -11.84
C GLN A 180 5.23 -14.62 -12.39
N LEU A 181 5.70 -13.56 -11.73
CA LEU A 181 5.56 -12.20 -12.20
C LEU A 181 6.33 -11.96 -13.50
N ALA A 182 7.54 -12.50 -13.62
CA ALA A 182 8.34 -12.43 -14.83
C ALA A 182 7.61 -13.06 -16.01
N VAL A 183 7.10 -14.29 -15.85
CA VAL A 183 6.31 -15.00 -16.87
C VAL A 183 5.07 -14.21 -17.27
N VAL A 184 4.34 -13.68 -16.28
CA VAL A 184 3.14 -12.87 -16.45
C VAL A 184 3.38 -11.61 -17.28
N ASN A 185 4.56 -11.01 -17.13
CA ASN A 185 5.00 -9.80 -17.84
C ASN A 185 5.71 -10.12 -19.16
N GLY A 186 5.76 -11.38 -19.58
CA GLY A 186 6.41 -11.81 -20.82
C GLY A 186 7.93 -11.90 -20.75
N TYR A 187 8.53 -11.75 -19.57
CA TYR A 187 9.93 -12.05 -19.37
C TYR A 187 10.12 -13.56 -19.32
N THR A 188 11.00 -14.06 -20.17
CA THR A 188 11.36 -15.47 -20.18
C THR A 188 12.45 -15.74 -19.16
N THR A 189 12.15 -16.54 -18.14
CA THR A 189 13.13 -16.95 -17.11
C THR A 189 13.96 -18.16 -17.53
N GLN A 190 13.46 -18.98 -18.47
CA GLN A 190 14.14 -20.19 -18.92
C GLN A 190 15.03 -19.91 -20.12
N LEU A 191 16.33 -20.18 -20.01
CA LEU A 191 17.33 -20.01 -21.08
C LEU A 191 16.89 -20.57 -22.43
N GLN A 192 16.25 -21.75 -22.44
CA GLN A 192 15.73 -22.42 -23.64
C GLN A 192 14.69 -21.62 -24.45
N HIS A 193 14.02 -20.65 -23.82
CA HIS A 193 13.04 -19.78 -24.49
C HIS A 193 13.59 -18.37 -24.74
N ILE A 194 14.80 -18.05 -24.23
CA ILE A 194 15.45 -16.75 -24.45
C ILE A 194 15.97 -16.72 -25.87
N ARG A 195 15.45 -15.78 -26.67
CA ARG A 195 15.90 -15.53 -28.04
C ARG A 195 17.03 -14.51 -28.05
N CYS A 196 18.17 -14.87 -28.62
CA CYS A 196 19.31 -13.96 -28.74
C CYS A 196 18.98 -12.79 -29.68
N GLY A 197 19.22 -11.55 -29.25
CA GLY A 197 18.95 -10.36 -30.07
C GLY A 197 19.85 -10.20 -31.30
N LEU A 198 20.88 -11.05 -31.45
CA LEU A 198 21.91 -10.93 -32.49
C LEU A 198 21.80 -12.02 -33.55
N CYS A 199 21.74 -13.28 -33.13
CA CYS A 199 21.60 -14.43 -34.04
C CYS A 199 20.19 -15.01 -34.07
N GLN A 200 19.26 -14.49 -33.26
CA GLN A 200 17.87 -14.97 -33.13
C GLN A 200 17.70 -16.44 -32.70
N ALA A 201 18.78 -17.15 -32.39
CA ALA A 201 18.73 -18.49 -31.84
C ALA A 201 18.24 -18.47 -30.38
N MET A 202 17.61 -19.57 -29.95
CA MET A 202 17.17 -19.75 -28.58
C MET A 202 18.25 -20.43 -27.73
N GLY A 203 18.27 -20.20 -26.41
CA GLY A 203 19.13 -20.96 -25.49
C GLY A 203 20.31 -20.21 -24.89
N HIS A 204 20.54 -18.94 -25.25
CA HIS A 204 21.64 -18.13 -24.70
C HIS A 204 21.31 -16.64 -24.65
N HIS A 205 22.00 -15.90 -23.77
CA HIS A 205 21.94 -14.44 -23.73
C HIS A 205 22.80 -13.83 -24.83
N ALA A 206 22.45 -12.62 -25.29
CA ALA A 206 23.20 -11.88 -26.33
C ALA A 206 24.70 -11.74 -26.04
N SER A 207 25.09 -11.66 -24.77
CA SER A 207 26.49 -11.56 -24.31
C SER A 207 27.30 -12.86 -24.44
N GLN A 208 26.64 -14.00 -24.56
CA GLN A 208 27.26 -15.34 -24.68
C GLN A 208 26.97 -15.94 -26.05
N CYS A 209 26.67 -15.09 -27.04
CA CYS A 209 26.36 -15.54 -28.38
C CYS A 209 27.64 -16.13 -29.02
N PRO A 210 27.65 -17.41 -29.41
CA PRO A 210 28.82 -18.03 -30.02
C PRO A 210 29.17 -17.41 -31.38
N GLU A 211 28.16 -16.88 -32.08
CA GLU A 211 28.34 -16.11 -33.32
C GLU A 211 28.99 -14.74 -33.10
N PHE A 212 29.06 -14.24 -31.85
CA PHE A 212 29.69 -12.95 -31.53
C PHE A 212 31.22 -13.00 -31.64
N ASN A 213 31.82 -14.19 -31.48
CA ASN A 213 33.27 -14.35 -31.54
C ASN A 213 33.80 -14.65 -32.94
N ASN A 214 32.91 -14.96 -33.90
CA ASN A 214 33.28 -15.36 -35.27
C ASN A 214 32.90 -14.34 -36.35
N VAL A 215 32.11 -13.32 -36.02
CA VAL A 215 31.93 -12.17 -36.91
C VAL A 215 32.90 -11.10 -36.45
N GLU A 216 34.04 -10.98 -37.14
CA GLU A 216 34.77 -9.72 -37.24
C GLU A 216 33.79 -8.67 -37.76
N MET A 217 32.99 -8.09 -36.87
CA MET A 217 32.07 -7.02 -37.20
C MET A 217 32.96 -5.80 -37.45
N SER A 218 33.42 -5.65 -38.70
CA SER A 218 34.19 -4.51 -39.20
C SER A 218 33.39 -3.19 -39.19
N TYR A 219 32.30 -3.12 -38.41
CA TYR A 219 31.58 -1.89 -38.17
C TYR A 219 32.36 -1.07 -37.15
N LYS A 220 33.31 -0.27 -37.65
CA LYS A 220 33.75 0.92 -36.91
C LYS A 220 32.48 1.72 -36.64
N MET A 221 32.08 1.82 -35.37
CA MET A 221 30.99 2.72 -34.98
C MET A 221 31.34 4.09 -35.55
N ALA A 222 30.50 4.60 -36.44
CA ALA A 222 30.66 5.96 -36.92
C ALA A 222 30.57 6.86 -35.68
N ASP A 223 31.65 7.58 -35.35
CA ASP A 223 31.76 8.42 -34.15
C ASP A 223 30.95 9.73 -34.36
N VAL A 224 29.67 9.57 -34.66
CA VAL A 224 28.72 10.65 -34.89
C VAL A 224 28.24 11.10 -33.51
N LYS A 225 29.00 12.00 -32.92
CA LYS A 225 28.56 12.79 -31.77
C LYS A 225 27.56 13.84 -32.23
N CYS A 226 26.46 14.00 -31.52
CA CYS A 226 25.56 15.12 -31.73
C CYS A 226 26.25 16.43 -31.28
N GLU A 227 26.28 17.45 -32.13
CA GLU A 227 26.89 18.74 -31.78
C GLU A 227 26.06 19.57 -30.78
N ILE A 228 24.78 19.25 -30.63
CA ILE A 228 23.85 20.01 -29.77
C ILE A 228 23.89 19.52 -28.33
N CYS A 229 24.01 18.20 -28.10
CA CYS A 229 24.00 17.61 -26.75
C CYS A 229 25.23 16.76 -26.42
N GLY A 230 26.10 16.47 -27.38
CA GLY A 230 27.31 15.66 -27.17
C GLY A 230 27.08 14.15 -27.13
N ASP A 231 25.83 13.69 -27.15
CA ASP A 231 25.50 12.26 -27.08
C ASP A 231 25.79 11.53 -28.40
N LYS A 232 26.28 10.28 -28.28
CA LYS A 232 26.64 9.39 -29.41
C LYS A 232 25.49 8.48 -29.87
N GLY A 233 24.26 8.74 -29.39
CA GLY A 233 23.10 7.88 -29.64
C GLY A 233 22.23 8.27 -30.83
N HIS A 234 22.42 9.46 -31.41
CA HIS A 234 21.59 9.99 -32.50
C HIS A 234 22.39 10.99 -33.36
N ALA A 235 22.01 11.14 -34.63
CA ALA A 235 22.55 12.19 -35.49
C ALA A 235 22.01 13.56 -35.05
N THR A 236 22.79 14.64 -35.22
CA THR A 236 22.41 16.02 -34.82
C THR A 236 21.04 16.44 -35.39
N ILE A 237 20.62 15.87 -36.52
CA ILE A 237 19.31 16.13 -37.12
C ILE A 237 18.15 15.69 -36.21
N ASP A 238 18.28 14.55 -35.55
CA ASP A 238 17.24 13.89 -34.76
C ASP A 238 17.40 14.19 -33.25
N CYS A 239 18.15 15.23 -32.91
CA CYS A 239 18.39 15.58 -31.52
C CYS A 239 17.08 16.02 -30.83
N PRO A 240 16.60 15.28 -29.81
CA PRO A 240 15.37 15.64 -29.10
C PRO A 240 15.49 16.97 -28.35
N GLN A 241 16.72 17.47 -28.15
CA GLN A 241 17.00 18.75 -27.51
C GLN A 241 17.11 19.93 -28.50
N LYS A 242 16.83 19.73 -29.81
CA LYS A 242 16.88 20.81 -30.81
C LYS A 242 15.98 22.00 -30.48
N GLY A 243 14.83 21.75 -29.86
CA GLY A 243 13.87 22.79 -29.48
C GLY A 243 14.13 23.40 -28.08
N THR A 244 14.66 22.62 -27.15
CA THR A 244 14.88 23.03 -25.75
C THR A 244 16.10 23.93 -25.60
N ALA A 245 17.17 23.71 -26.37
CA ALA A 245 18.36 24.57 -26.34
C ALA A 245 18.03 26.02 -26.78
N GLN A 246 17.13 26.18 -27.76
CA GLN A 246 16.73 27.50 -28.24
C GLN A 246 15.76 28.21 -27.29
N GLN A 247 14.84 27.46 -26.64
CA GLN A 247 13.95 28.00 -25.61
C GLN A 247 14.69 28.41 -24.34
N GLN A 248 15.60 27.57 -23.83
CA GLN A 248 16.43 27.92 -22.68
C GLN A 248 17.30 29.15 -22.97
N SER A 249 17.93 29.24 -24.15
CA SER A 249 18.71 30.43 -24.51
C SER A 249 17.89 31.73 -24.57
N LYS A 250 16.59 31.63 -24.85
CA LYS A 250 15.67 32.77 -24.91
C LYS A 250 15.17 33.16 -23.53
N GLU A 251 14.76 32.20 -22.71
CA GLU A 251 14.35 32.41 -21.31
C GLU A 251 15.49 32.98 -20.45
N TRP A 252 16.73 32.51 -20.65
CA TRP A 252 17.90 33.06 -19.94
C TRP A 252 18.24 34.49 -20.39
N ARG A 253 18.02 34.85 -21.66
CA ARG A 253 18.22 36.23 -22.16
C ARG A 253 17.12 37.18 -21.68
N GLU A 254 15.86 36.76 -21.77
CA GLU A 254 14.71 37.54 -21.30
C GLU A 254 14.80 37.76 -19.78
N GLY A 255 15.19 36.74 -19.01
CA GLY A 255 15.41 36.86 -17.56
C GLY A 255 16.63 37.72 -17.17
N ALA A 256 17.67 37.78 -18.02
CA ALA A 256 18.80 38.69 -17.80
C ALA A 256 18.44 40.15 -18.10
N GLU A 257 17.65 40.39 -19.16
CA GLU A 257 17.14 41.72 -19.51
C GLU A 257 16.17 42.26 -18.44
N GLU A 258 15.32 41.40 -17.87
CA GLU A 258 14.39 41.78 -16.80
C GLU A 258 15.13 42.12 -15.50
N ARG A 259 16.16 41.34 -15.12
CA ARG A 259 17.02 41.68 -13.97
C ARG A 259 17.78 42.98 -14.16
N ALA A 260 18.29 43.24 -15.36
CA ALA A 260 18.97 44.49 -15.67
C ALA A 260 18.04 45.72 -15.56
N LYS A 261 16.77 45.58 -15.92
CA LYS A 261 15.76 46.63 -15.71
C LYS A 261 15.47 46.87 -14.24
N VAL A 262 15.31 45.81 -13.46
CA VAL A 262 15.10 45.92 -11.99
C VAL A 262 16.30 46.59 -11.31
N ASP A 263 17.52 46.24 -11.71
CA ASP A 263 18.74 46.88 -11.19
C ASP A 263 18.84 48.36 -11.59
N GLN A 264 18.39 48.74 -12.79
CA GLN A 264 18.28 50.14 -13.21
C GLN A 264 17.24 50.91 -12.38
N GLU A 265 16.04 50.35 -12.20
CA GLU A 265 15.00 50.96 -11.37
C GLU A 265 15.46 51.10 -9.90
N TYR A 266 16.20 50.11 -9.38
CA TYR A 266 16.78 50.18 -8.04
C TYR A 266 17.88 51.25 -7.95
N ALA A 267 18.75 51.37 -8.94
CA ALA A 267 19.76 52.42 -8.99
C ALA A 267 19.13 53.82 -9.07
N ASP A 268 18.09 54.00 -9.87
CA ASP A 268 17.34 55.26 -9.97
C ASP A 268 16.63 55.59 -8.65
N LEU A 269 16.04 54.60 -7.97
CA LEU A 269 15.44 54.78 -6.65
C LEU A 269 16.48 55.20 -5.60
N ILE A 270 17.67 54.58 -5.61
CA ILE A 270 18.77 54.94 -4.72
C ILE A 270 19.29 56.35 -5.02
N ASN A 271 19.41 56.73 -6.29
CA ASN A 271 19.81 58.07 -6.67
C ASN A 271 18.78 59.13 -6.24
N ASN A 272 17.48 58.87 -6.42
CA ASN A 272 16.42 59.77 -5.96
C ASN A 272 16.41 59.92 -4.43
N LEU A 273 16.61 58.83 -3.68
CA LEU A 273 16.73 58.87 -2.22
C LEU A 273 18.02 59.56 -1.74
N ALA A 274 19.10 59.47 -2.51
CA ALA A 274 20.34 60.20 -2.24
C ALA A 274 20.19 61.71 -2.51
N GLU A 275 19.43 62.09 -3.55
CA GLU A 275 19.11 63.50 -3.81
C GLU A 275 18.18 64.11 -2.75
N GLU A 276 17.27 63.33 -2.16
CA GLU A 276 16.42 63.78 -1.05
C GLU A 276 17.16 63.88 0.29
N ASN A 277 18.27 63.15 0.47
CA ASN A 277 19.04 63.11 1.71
C ASN A 277 20.41 63.82 1.62
N ASP A 278 20.61 64.70 0.63
CA ASP A 278 21.83 65.51 0.54
C ASP A 278 21.75 66.72 1.50
N PRO A 279 22.51 66.73 2.63
CA PRO A 279 22.48 67.81 3.61
C PRO A 279 23.00 69.16 3.09
N LEU A 280 23.47 69.24 1.84
CA LEU A 280 23.92 70.49 1.21
C LEU A 280 22.81 71.23 0.44
N LYS A 281 21.69 70.58 0.07
CA LYS A 281 20.53 71.27 -0.54
C LYS A 281 19.53 71.78 0.50
N THR A 282 19.35 71.08 1.62
CA THR A 282 18.51 71.56 2.74
C THR A 282 19.10 72.80 3.43
N ALA A 283 20.41 73.03 3.30
CA ALA A 283 21.08 74.23 3.79
C ALA A 283 20.95 75.45 2.86
N ALA A 284 20.52 75.28 1.60
CA ALA A 284 20.42 76.37 0.61
C ALA A 284 19.03 77.04 0.56
N GLN A 285 18.05 76.60 1.36
CA GLN A 285 16.73 77.22 1.48
C GLN A 285 16.48 77.88 2.86
N GLY A 286 17.54 78.04 3.65
CA GLY A 286 17.50 78.64 4.99
C GLY A 286 18.38 79.88 5.13
N GLN A 287 18.48 80.73 4.11
CA GLN A 287 18.98 82.11 4.22
C GLN A 287 18.22 83.03 3.26
N GLN A 288 17.01 83.41 3.67
CA GLN A 288 16.41 84.74 3.55
C GLN A 288 15.37 84.90 4.66
#